data_AF-A0A255S9R4-F1
#
_entry.id   AF-A0A255S9R4-F1
#
_cell.length_a   1.000
_cell.length_b   1.000
_cell.length_c   1.000
_cell.angle_alpha   90.00
_cell.angle_beta   90.00
_cell.angle_gamma   90.00
#
_symmetry.space_group_name_H-M   'P 1'
#
loop_
_entity.id
_entity.type
_entity.pdbx_description
1 polymer ?
#
loop_
_entity_poly.entity_id
_entity_poly.type
_entity_poly.pdbx_seq_one_letter_code
_entity_poly.pdbx_strand_id
1 'polypeptide(L)'
;MKNISLSILTLIATLMFCGCSADTNEEWAEESKPVSVRINIFASAGGALSRGSGELEWTDDNSDKGEMMKNCFVIIVQDGIIKNLLVSEDYTEEKSWVGTLTAKINPGETTFYSFANIKPEDVGIDSKIDYSTTNTPLPTGFDSKLYSVKGNVLTAADFPKGIPMSNKQTIEIKKTTADLNLEVIRMVAKVKLKITNDTPNEIKLRSVSLTDITKNEANNLYLLPGRDNGTAVEPNLNPSASKEDYVINFNPEVVVEAKTTTPKIISFYVNESVAENPNYFVVGVKTDHATMNLRAALSKWNTISRNDYLEIPIKLNNYRVRFKVEQFTAIGVLPKVEQNDEKLTIRFKSYGEFHLIPYVVRLSDGVELTPGTDSENGWRFDEWQTQKMVPDGAEGVCIYDRMPVAVPSRKTIEGVVGNRNGYAIHQILIGIKDLEYAIPYRVEIIKE
;
A
#
# COMPACT_ATOMS: atom_id res chain seq x y z
N MET A 1 13.45 -84.21 51.74
CA MET A 1 12.80 -82.89 51.86
C MET A 1 13.78 -81.95 52.57
N LYS A 2 13.90 -80.70 52.10
CA LYS A 2 15.05 -79.79 52.19
C LYS A 2 16.11 -80.10 51.13
N ASN A 3 16.40 -79.12 50.27
CA ASN A 3 17.41 -79.05 49.18
C ASN A 3 16.88 -78.90 47.75
N ILE A 4 15.56 -78.83 47.52
CA ILE A 4 15.01 -78.41 46.21
C ILE A 4 14.50 -76.96 46.25
N SER A 5 14.27 -76.40 47.43
CA SER A 5 13.76 -75.03 47.60
C SER A 5 14.82 -73.93 47.65
N LEU A 6 16.12 -74.27 47.70
CA LEU A 6 17.22 -73.29 47.78
C LEU A 6 17.88 -73.00 46.42
N SER A 7 17.72 -73.88 45.45
CA SER A 7 18.28 -73.74 44.09
C SER A 7 17.38 -72.96 43.13
N ILE A 8 16.09 -72.83 43.43
CA ILE A 8 15.15 -72.02 42.64
C ILE A 8 15.19 -70.54 43.05
N LEU A 9 15.53 -70.24 44.31
CA LEU A 9 15.59 -68.87 44.82
C LEU A 9 16.90 -68.14 44.43
N THR A 10 17.96 -68.88 44.10
CA THR A 10 19.25 -68.33 43.65
C THR A 10 19.34 -68.09 42.13
N LEU A 11 18.47 -68.74 41.35
CA LEU A 11 18.39 -68.54 39.89
C LEU A 11 17.53 -67.31 39.51
N ILE A 12 16.62 -66.88 40.39
CA ILE A 12 15.76 -65.70 40.15
C ILE A 12 16.45 -64.38 40.57
N ALA A 13 17.43 -64.43 41.47
CA ALA A 13 18.17 -63.23 41.92
C ALA A 13 19.33 -62.81 41.00
N THR A 14 19.69 -63.61 39.99
CA THR A 14 20.75 -63.29 39.00
C THR A 14 20.22 -62.72 37.68
N LEU A 15 18.89 -62.57 37.54
CA LEU A 15 18.22 -62.03 36.35
C LEU A 15 17.82 -60.54 36.46
N MET A 16 18.28 -59.81 37.49
CA MET A 16 17.93 -58.39 37.72
C MET A 16 19.12 -57.42 37.83
N PHE A 17 20.23 -57.67 37.11
CA PHE A 17 21.23 -56.64 36.84
C PHE A 17 21.68 -56.69 35.37
N CYS A 18 20.74 -56.46 34.46
CA CYS A 18 21.07 -55.92 33.14
C CYS A 18 21.46 -54.44 33.33
N GLY A 19 22.77 -54.19 33.41
CA GLY A 19 23.34 -52.84 33.52
C GLY A 19 24.58 -52.71 32.64
N CYS A 20 24.41 -52.02 31.52
CA CYS A 20 25.43 -51.33 30.71
C CYS A 20 26.57 -52.17 30.12
N SER A 21 26.28 -52.86 29.02
CA SER A 21 27.21 -52.85 27.88
C SER A 21 26.74 -51.74 26.96
N ALA A 22 27.48 -50.65 26.90
CA ALA A 22 27.30 -49.66 25.85
C ALA A 22 27.75 -50.32 24.54
N ASP A 23 26.80 -50.97 23.85
CA ASP A 23 26.90 -51.08 22.40
C ASP A 23 26.99 -49.64 21.91
N THR A 24 28.14 -49.27 21.38
CA THR A 24 28.25 -48.11 20.51
C THR A 24 27.38 -48.45 19.31
N ASN A 25 26.07 -48.15 19.42
CA ASN A 25 25.31 -47.72 18.27
C ASN A 25 26.08 -46.50 17.77
N GLU A 26 27.00 -46.73 16.83
CA GLU A 26 27.13 -45.79 15.74
C GLU A 26 25.69 -45.58 15.26
N GLU A 27 25.08 -44.48 15.68
CA GLU A 27 24.03 -43.86 14.90
C GLU A 27 24.73 -43.51 13.59
N TRP A 28 24.78 -44.48 12.68
CA TRP A 28 24.88 -44.18 11.27
C TRP A 28 23.76 -43.18 11.07
N ALA A 29 24.12 -41.93 10.75
CA ALA A 29 23.15 -40.89 10.45
C ALA A 29 22.25 -41.49 9.37
N GLU A 30 21.07 -41.99 9.77
CA GLU A 30 20.05 -42.38 8.81
C GLU A 30 19.85 -41.13 7.99
N GLU A 31 20.24 -41.16 6.70
CA GLU A 31 19.84 -40.14 5.74
C GLU A 31 18.37 -39.86 6.03
N SER A 32 18.08 -38.63 6.48
CA SER A 32 16.77 -38.37 7.06
C SER A 32 15.75 -38.56 5.94
N LYS A 33 15.00 -39.66 6.01
CA LYS A 33 14.10 -40.06 4.93
C LYS A 33 13.14 -38.91 4.63
N PRO A 34 12.81 -38.64 3.36
CA PRO A 34 11.84 -37.62 3.01
C PRO A 34 10.52 -37.84 3.75
N VAL A 35 9.94 -36.77 4.29
CA VAL A 35 8.62 -36.77 4.91
C VAL A 35 7.55 -36.32 3.93
N SER A 36 6.37 -36.93 3.99
CA SER A 36 5.21 -36.50 3.20
C SER A 36 4.54 -35.31 3.88
N VAL A 37 4.57 -34.15 3.22
CA VAL A 37 4.00 -32.89 3.72
C VAL A 37 2.81 -32.51 2.84
N ARG A 38 1.65 -32.27 3.46
CA ARG A 38 0.51 -31.61 2.83
C ARG A 38 0.75 -30.10 2.84
N ILE A 39 0.68 -29.48 1.67
CA ILE A 39 0.88 -28.05 1.49
C ILE A 39 -0.48 -27.42 1.22
N ASN A 40 -0.86 -26.53 2.13
CA ASN A 40 -2.04 -25.71 2.01
C ASN A 40 -1.62 -24.32 1.54
N ILE A 41 -2.28 -23.79 0.52
CA ILE A 41 -2.08 -22.43 0.03
C ILE A 41 -3.34 -21.64 0.31
N PHE A 42 -3.19 -20.43 0.83
CA PHE A 42 -4.30 -19.51 1.02
C PHE A 42 -3.96 -18.13 0.45
N ALA A 43 -4.96 -17.51 -0.15
CA ALA A 43 -4.87 -16.11 -0.53
C ALA A 43 -4.85 -15.28 0.77
N SER A 44 -3.88 -14.38 0.88
CA SER A 44 -3.82 -13.47 2.01
C SER A 44 -5.13 -12.69 2.08
N ALA A 45 -5.89 -12.99 3.11
CA ALA A 45 -7.12 -12.28 3.40
C ALA A 45 -6.73 -10.86 3.87
N GLY A 46 -5.71 -10.73 4.72
CA GLY A 46 -5.30 -9.49 5.35
C GLY A 46 -4.38 -8.62 4.50
N GLY A 47 -4.90 -7.49 4.03
CA GLY A 47 -4.06 -6.29 4.00
C GLY A 47 -3.70 -5.93 5.44
N ALA A 48 -2.52 -5.35 5.63
CA ALA A 48 -2.23 -4.49 6.76
C ALA A 48 -3.44 -3.67 7.21
N LEU A 49 -3.51 -3.30 8.50
CA LEU A 49 -4.35 -2.19 8.96
C LEU A 49 -4.42 -1.12 7.88
N SER A 50 -5.63 -0.86 7.36
CA SER A 50 -5.86 0.18 6.35
C SER A 50 -5.05 1.41 6.74
N ARG A 51 -4.15 1.86 5.86
CA ARG A 51 -3.48 3.17 6.03
C ARG A 51 -4.49 4.33 5.90
N GLY A 52 -5.78 4.03 5.73
CA GLY A 52 -6.88 4.97 5.80
C GLY A 52 -7.09 5.54 7.21
N SER A 53 -7.66 6.74 7.25
CA SER A 53 -8.01 7.43 8.49
C SER A 53 -9.26 6.80 9.13
N GLY A 54 -9.09 5.85 10.05
CA GLY A 54 -10.17 5.35 10.90
C GLY A 54 -10.02 3.87 11.30
N GLU A 55 -10.53 3.51 12.47
CA GLU A 55 -10.65 2.12 12.92
C GLU A 55 -11.64 1.35 12.03
N LEU A 56 -11.25 0.16 11.57
CA LEU A 56 -12.12 -0.78 10.87
C LEU A 56 -11.91 -2.17 11.48
N GLU A 57 -13.00 -2.82 11.90
CA GLU A 57 -13.04 -4.25 12.22
C GLU A 57 -12.97 -5.06 10.92
N TRP A 58 -12.28 -6.21 10.96
CA TRP A 58 -11.87 -6.94 9.76
C TRP A 58 -12.27 -8.43 9.75
N THR A 59 -13.07 -8.78 8.74
CA THR A 59 -13.30 -10.12 8.14
C THR A 59 -13.15 -9.95 6.63
N ASP A 60 -12.83 -11.01 5.88
CA ASP A 60 -12.69 -11.01 4.39
C ASP A 60 -14.04 -10.82 3.64
N ASP A 61 -14.96 -10.06 4.24
CA ASP A 61 -16.26 -9.68 3.67
C ASP A 61 -16.13 -8.59 2.60
N ASN A 62 -14.90 -8.13 2.32
CA ASN A 62 -14.59 -7.08 1.34
C ASN A 62 -14.05 -7.64 0.01
N SER A 63 -13.94 -8.96 -0.12
CA SER A 63 -13.49 -9.57 -1.37
C SER A 63 -14.59 -9.59 -2.43
N ASP A 64 -14.26 -9.11 -3.62
CA ASP A 64 -15.15 -9.16 -4.78
C ASP A 64 -14.86 -10.42 -5.61
N LYS A 65 -15.88 -10.88 -6.36
CA LYS A 65 -15.71 -11.98 -7.31
C LYS A 65 -14.59 -11.65 -8.30
N GLY A 66 -13.63 -12.56 -8.43
CA GLY A 66 -12.46 -12.45 -9.30
C GLY A 66 -11.16 -12.09 -8.57
N GLU A 67 -11.19 -11.86 -7.26
CA GLU A 67 -10.02 -11.49 -6.46
C GLU A 67 -9.25 -12.66 -5.86
N MET A 68 -9.71 -13.90 -6.03
CA MET A 68 -9.12 -15.11 -5.43
C MET A 68 -8.32 -15.93 -6.45
N MET A 69 -7.83 -17.11 -6.03
CA MET A 69 -6.96 -17.96 -6.85
C MET A 69 -7.78 -18.74 -7.87
N LYS A 70 -7.42 -18.64 -9.15
CA LYS A 70 -7.89 -19.50 -10.24
C LYS A 70 -6.96 -20.67 -10.53
N ASN A 71 -5.71 -20.57 -10.07
CA ASN A 71 -4.71 -21.64 -10.01
C ASN A 71 -3.64 -21.24 -9.01
N CYS A 72 -2.82 -22.19 -8.60
CA CYS A 72 -1.64 -21.95 -7.79
C CYS A 72 -0.52 -22.94 -8.11
N PHE A 73 0.71 -22.56 -7.78
CA PHE A 73 1.85 -23.47 -7.81
C PHE A 73 2.88 -23.12 -6.73
N VAL A 74 3.73 -24.09 -6.41
CA VAL A 74 4.78 -23.97 -5.38
C VAL A 74 6.09 -24.55 -5.91
N ILE A 75 7.15 -23.77 -5.79
CA ILE A 75 8.53 -24.22 -6.00
C ILE A 75 9.12 -24.51 -4.63
N ILE A 76 9.59 -25.74 -4.42
CA ILE A 76 10.23 -26.18 -3.18
C ILE A 76 11.74 -26.24 -3.40
N VAL A 77 12.51 -25.50 -2.61
CA VAL A 77 13.95 -25.36 -2.77
C VAL A 77 14.69 -25.73 -1.48
N GLN A 78 15.71 -26.58 -1.61
CA GLN A 78 16.65 -26.91 -0.54
C GLN A 78 18.08 -26.80 -1.09
N ASP A 79 18.97 -26.15 -0.36
CA ASP A 79 20.37 -25.94 -0.75
C ASP A 79 20.52 -25.28 -2.14
N GLY A 80 19.60 -24.38 -2.49
CA GLY A 80 19.57 -23.72 -3.81
C GLY A 80 19.11 -24.60 -4.98
N ILE A 81 18.73 -25.85 -4.72
CA ILE A 81 18.23 -26.82 -5.71
C ILE A 81 16.72 -26.94 -5.62
N ILE A 82 16.03 -26.91 -6.75
CA ILE A 82 14.60 -27.17 -6.83
C ILE A 82 14.36 -28.66 -6.55
N LYS A 83 13.68 -28.98 -5.46
CA LYS A 83 13.35 -30.35 -5.04
C LYS A 83 11.97 -30.79 -5.50
N ASN A 84 11.06 -29.86 -5.73
CA ASN A 84 9.74 -30.18 -6.25
C ASN A 84 9.08 -28.95 -6.88
N LEU A 85 8.16 -29.20 -7.81
CA LEU A 85 7.27 -28.22 -8.39
C LEU A 85 5.85 -28.76 -8.32
N LEU A 86 5.02 -28.16 -7.47
CA LEU A 86 3.63 -28.54 -7.32
C LEU A 86 2.77 -27.55 -8.11
N VAL A 87 2.04 -28.01 -9.11
CA VAL A 87 1.18 -27.17 -9.96
C VAL A 87 -0.25 -27.65 -9.83
N SER A 88 -1.19 -26.76 -9.52
CA SER A 88 -2.61 -27.09 -9.52
C SER A 88 -3.18 -27.15 -10.93
N GLU A 89 -4.32 -27.83 -11.08
CA GLU A 89 -5.22 -27.56 -12.19
C GLU A 89 -5.76 -26.12 -12.13
N ASP A 90 -6.31 -25.64 -13.25
CA ASP A 90 -7.12 -24.43 -13.26
C ASP A 90 -8.48 -24.72 -12.63
N TYR A 91 -8.94 -23.83 -11.74
CA TYR A 91 -10.19 -23.97 -11.03
C TYR A 91 -11.34 -23.33 -11.82
N THR A 92 -12.48 -24.03 -11.86
CA THR A 92 -13.72 -23.52 -12.45
C THR A 92 -14.28 -22.34 -11.65
N GLU A 93 -14.12 -22.40 -10.34
CA GLU A 93 -14.46 -21.33 -9.39
C GLU A 93 -13.21 -20.96 -8.61
N GLU A 94 -13.07 -19.67 -8.32
CA GLU A 94 -11.92 -19.18 -7.58
C GLU A 94 -11.90 -19.71 -6.15
N LYS A 95 -10.70 -19.93 -5.61
CA LYS A 95 -10.48 -20.50 -4.28
C LYS A 95 -9.68 -19.54 -3.42
N SER A 96 -10.15 -19.31 -2.20
CA SER A 96 -9.37 -18.62 -1.15
C SER A 96 -8.39 -19.56 -0.45
N TRP A 97 -8.60 -20.87 -0.55
CA TRP A 97 -7.78 -21.90 0.08
C TRP A 97 -7.69 -23.19 -0.75
N VAL A 98 -6.52 -23.82 -0.76
CA VAL A 98 -6.21 -25.07 -1.48
C VAL A 98 -5.34 -25.96 -0.60
N GLY A 99 -5.82 -27.12 -0.16
CA GLY A 99 -5.04 -28.06 0.68
C GLY A 99 -4.77 -29.43 0.06
N THR A 100 -4.75 -29.53 -1.26
CA THR A 100 -4.62 -30.81 -1.96
C THR A 100 -3.20 -31.12 -2.43
N LEU A 101 -2.27 -30.16 -2.32
CA LEU A 101 -0.90 -30.34 -2.79
C LEU A 101 -0.10 -31.15 -1.77
N THR A 102 0.68 -32.14 -2.23
CA THR A 102 1.51 -32.98 -1.35
C THR A 102 2.89 -33.17 -1.98
N ALA A 103 3.94 -33.07 -1.17
CA ALA A 103 5.31 -33.33 -1.59
C ALA A 103 6.04 -34.21 -0.57
N LYS A 104 7.02 -34.97 -1.05
CA LYS A 104 8.04 -35.58 -0.19
C LYS A 104 9.21 -34.60 -0.06
N ILE A 105 9.55 -34.22 1.15
CA ILE A 105 10.56 -33.19 1.45
C ILE A 105 11.52 -33.74 2.50
N ASN A 106 12.82 -33.55 2.31
CA ASN A 106 13.79 -33.92 3.34
C ASN A 106 13.66 -32.99 4.54
N PRO A 107 13.78 -33.49 5.78
CA PRO A 107 13.98 -32.63 6.95
C PRO A 107 15.12 -31.62 6.74
N GLY A 108 14.93 -30.39 7.21
CA GLY A 108 15.87 -29.29 7.04
C GLY A 108 15.20 -27.96 6.66
N GLU A 109 16.00 -26.90 6.61
CA GLU A 109 15.55 -25.60 6.14
C GLU A 109 15.11 -25.69 4.67
N THR A 110 13.90 -25.22 4.39
CA THR A 110 13.30 -25.31 3.06
C THR A 110 12.68 -23.97 2.68
N THR A 111 13.02 -23.48 1.49
CA THR A 111 12.41 -22.28 0.93
C THR A 111 11.27 -22.66 -0.01
N PHE A 112 10.12 -22.04 0.21
CA PHE A 112 8.93 -22.17 -0.60
C PHE A 112 8.67 -20.87 -1.34
N TYR A 113 8.50 -20.96 -2.66
CA TYR A 113 7.98 -19.86 -3.47
C TYR A 113 6.58 -20.25 -3.93
N SER A 114 5.58 -19.54 -3.40
CA SER A 114 4.16 -19.79 -3.67
C SER A 114 3.63 -18.73 -4.63
N PHE A 115 2.79 -19.16 -5.56
CA PHE A 115 2.21 -18.29 -6.57
C PHE A 115 0.75 -18.65 -6.80
N ALA A 116 -0.05 -17.64 -7.16
CA ALA A 116 -1.38 -17.84 -7.69
C ALA A 116 -1.65 -16.90 -8.86
N ASN A 117 -2.49 -17.34 -9.79
CA ASN A 117 -2.85 -16.58 -11.00
C ASN A 117 -1.64 -16.21 -11.89
N ILE A 118 -0.56 -16.98 -11.76
CA ILE A 118 0.71 -16.91 -12.50
C ILE A 118 1.05 -18.34 -12.91
N LYS A 119 1.66 -18.54 -14.09
CA LYS A 119 2.12 -19.87 -14.52
C LYS A 119 3.63 -20.04 -14.25
N PRO A 120 4.13 -21.28 -14.05
CA PRO A 120 5.57 -21.52 -13.86
C PRO A 120 6.45 -20.90 -14.95
N GLU A 121 5.99 -20.93 -16.20
CA GLU A 121 6.71 -20.39 -17.35
C GLU A 121 6.84 -18.87 -17.28
N ASP A 122 5.84 -18.18 -16.70
CA ASP A 122 5.85 -16.73 -16.51
C ASP A 122 7.00 -16.30 -15.55
N VAL A 123 7.46 -17.22 -14.70
CA VAL A 123 8.59 -17.02 -13.78
C VAL A 123 9.85 -17.79 -14.18
N GLY A 124 9.90 -18.34 -15.39
CA GLY A 124 11.07 -19.01 -15.96
C GLY A 124 11.35 -20.41 -15.39
N ILE A 125 10.30 -21.10 -14.95
CA ILE A 125 10.35 -22.49 -14.49
C ILE A 125 9.61 -23.37 -15.51
N ASP A 126 10.28 -24.41 -16.02
CA ASP A 126 9.65 -25.34 -16.96
C ASP A 126 8.81 -26.36 -16.20
N SER A 127 7.48 -26.33 -16.40
CA SER A 127 6.54 -27.25 -15.75
C SER A 127 6.64 -28.70 -16.23
N LYS A 128 7.39 -28.98 -17.30
CA LYS A 128 7.56 -30.33 -17.86
C LYS A 128 8.68 -31.12 -17.20
N ILE A 129 9.52 -30.46 -16.40
CA ILE A 129 10.62 -31.10 -15.68
C ILE A 129 10.08 -31.69 -14.37
N ASP A 130 10.38 -32.98 -14.13
CA ASP A 130 10.21 -33.58 -12.81
C ASP A 130 11.40 -33.19 -11.92
N TYR A 131 11.26 -32.08 -11.19
CA TYR A 131 12.33 -31.58 -10.33
C TYR A 131 12.68 -32.54 -9.18
N SER A 132 11.80 -33.47 -8.82
CA SER A 132 12.05 -34.41 -7.71
C SER A 132 13.16 -35.43 -8.00
N THR A 133 13.53 -35.59 -9.28
CA THR A 133 14.57 -36.52 -9.73
C THR A 133 15.78 -35.81 -10.32
N THR A 134 15.83 -34.48 -10.26
CA THR A 134 16.92 -33.67 -10.84
C THR A 134 17.66 -32.87 -9.76
N ASN A 135 18.88 -32.43 -10.09
CA ASN A 135 19.63 -31.44 -9.31
C ASN A 135 19.62 -30.07 -10.00
N THR A 136 18.44 -29.63 -10.43
CA THR A 136 18.29 -28.36 -11.15
C THR A 136 18.39 -27.19 -10.16
N PRO A 137 19.36 -26.27 -10.30
CA PRO A 137 19.45 -25.11 -9.43
C PRO A 137 18.29 -24.14 -9.68
N LEU A 138 17.88 -23.42 -8.64
CA LEU A 138 16.99 -22.26 -8.80
C LEU A 138 17.68 -21.23 -9.73
N PRO A 139 16.94 -20.63 -10.70
CA PRO A 139 17.54 -19.64 -11.59
C PRO A 139 18.26 -18.52 -10.84
N THR A 140 19.44 -18.14 -11.31
CA THR A 140 20.20 -17.03 -10.71
C THR A 140 19.38 -15.75 -10.71
N GLY A 141 19.35 -15.06 -9.56
CA GLY A 141 18.59 -13.80 -9.41
C GLY A 141 17.08 -13.97 -9.26
N PHE A 142 16.59 -15.18 -8.96
CA PHE A 142 15.14 -15.44 -8.79
C PHE A 142 14.51 -14.54 -7.71
N ASP A 143 15.20 -14.31 -6.59
CA ASP A 143 14.70 -13.46 -5.50
C ASP A 143 14.52 -11.99 -5.90
N SER A 144 15.30 -11.50 -6.86
CA SER A 144 15.23 -10.14 -7.40
C SER A 144 14.59 -10.10 -8.79
N LYS A 145 13.82 -11.12 -9.16
CA LYS A 145 13.19 -11.19 -10.47
C LYS A 145 12.14 -10.10 -10.61
N LEU A 146 12.14 -9.41 -11.73
CA LEU A 146 11.09 -8.45 -12.09
C LEU A 146 9.91 -9.17 -12.77
N TYR A 147 8.73 -8.59 -12.62
CA TYR A 147 7.49 -9.09 -13.18
C TYR A 147 6.66 -7.93 -13.73
N SER A 148 5.90 -8.21 -14.78
CA SER A 148 5.05 -7.22 -15.44
C SER A 148 3.63 -7.31 -14.90
N VAL A 149 3.23 -6.35 -14.09
CA VAL A 149 1.89 -6.26 -13.50
C VAL A 149 1.08 -5.18 -14.22
N LYS A 150 -0.09 -5.58 -14.74
CA LYS A 150 -1.09 -4.66 -15.29
C LYS A 150 -2.13 -4.35 -14.22
N GLY A 151 -1.69 -3.79 -13.09
CA GLY A 151 -2.49 -3.64 -11.88
C GLY A 151 -3.40 -2.42 -11.85
N ASN A 152 -3.12 -1.40 -12.66
CA ASN A 152 -3.98 -0.21 -12.76
C ASN A 152 -5.20 -0.55 -13.61
N VAL A 153 -6.28 -1.00 -12.97
CA VAL A 153 -7.53 -1.42 -13.63
C VAL A 153 -8.76 -1.03 -12.80
N LEU A 154 -9.93 -1.00 -13.43
CA LEU A 154 -11.16 -0.59 -12.76
C LEU A 154 -11.78 -1.73 -11.96
N THR A 155 -11.73 -2.96 -12.46
CA THR A 155 -12.45 -4.09 -11.87
C THR A 155 -11.59 -5.36 -11.79
N ALA A 156 -11.92 -6.28 -10.89
CA ALA A 156 -11.25 -7.59 -10.82
C ALA A 156 -11.38 -8.39 -12.12
N ALA A 157 -12.45 -8.15 -12.90
CA ALA A 157 -12.67 -8.80 -14.19
C ALA A 157 -11.62 -8.42 -15.25
N ASP A 158 -10.95 -7.28 -15.09
CA ASP A 158 -9.87 -6.83 -15.97
C ASP A 158 -8.56 -7.62 -15.75
N PHE A 159 -8.54 -8.54 -14.78
CA PHE A 159 -7.50 -9.56 -14.62
C PHE A 159 -7.95 -10.89 -15.22
N PRO A 160 -7.71 -11.17 -16.52
CA PRO A 160 -8.21 -12.37 -17.18
C PRO A 160 -7.72 -13.66 -16.51
N LYS A 161 -6.45 -13.67 -16.07
CA LYS A 161 -5.82 -14.78 -15.34
C LYS A 161 -6.12 -14.78 -13.82
N GLY A 162 -6.89 -13.80 -13.32
CA GLY A 162 -7.00 -13.49 -11.89
C GLY A 162 -5.90 -12.54 -11.42
N ILE A 163 -6.06 -11.97 -10.23
CA ILE A 163 -5.06 -11.04 -9.65
C ILE A 163 -3.78 -11.82 -9.36
N PRO A 164 -2.61 -11.44 -9.93
CA PRO A 164 -1.35 -12.15 -9.68
C PRO A 164 -0.98 -12.07 -8.20
N MET A 165 -0.54 -13.19 -7.63
CA MET A 165 -0.11 -13.30 -6.24
C MET A 165 1.19 -14.06 -6.11
N SER A 166 2.01 -13.69 -5.14
CA SER A 166 3.30 -14.33 -4.88
C SER A 166 3.70 -14.22 -3.41
N ASN A 167 4.53 -15.15 -2.95
CA ASN A 167 5.22 -15.03 -1.68
C ASN A 167 6.50 -15.90 -1.64
N LYS A 168 7.35 -15.64 -0.64
CA LYS A 168 8.51 -16.45 -0.29
C LYS A 168 8.49 -16.73 1.20
N GLN A 169 8.54 -17.99 1.59
CA GLN A 169 8.60 -18.40 2.99
C GLN A 169 9.72 -19.41 3.19
N THR A 170 10.55 -19.22 4.21
CA THR A 170 11.58 -20.18 4.62
C THR A 170 11.14 -20.85 5.91
N ILE A 171 11.01 -22.18 5.89
CA ILE A 171 10.42 -22.95 6.98
C ILE A 171 11.31 -24.17 7.26
N GLU A 172 11.55 -24.44 8.55
CA GLU A 172 12.23 -25.64 9.00
C GLU A 172 11.29 -26.86 8.91
N ILE A 173 11.63 -27.82 8.04
CA ILE A 173 10.90 -29.08 7.90
C ILE A 173 11.45 -30.10 8.90
N LYS A 174 10.57 -30.61 9.76
CA LYS A 174 10.89 -31.61 10.78
C LYS A 174 10.41 -32.99 10.33
N LYS A 175 10.95 -34.04 10.95
CA LYS A 175 10.48 -35.42 10.75
C LYS A 175 8.97 -35.60 11.07
N THR A 176 8.41 -34.68 11.86
CA THR A 176 7.00 -34.66 12.29
C THR A 176 6.14 -33.67 11.49
N THR A 177 6.70 -32.94 10.52
CA THR A 177 5.93 -31.99 9.71
C THR A 177 4.97 -32.75 8.80
N ALA A 178 3.67 -32.65 9.08
CA ALA A 178 2.61 -33.29 8.30
C ALA A 178 1.85 -32.30 7.41
N ASP A 179 1.62 -31.07 7.89
CA ASP A 179 0.89 -30.02 7.20
C ASP A 179 1.68 -28.71 7.27
N LEU A 180 1.59 -27.92 6.20
CA LEU A 180 2.23 -26.61 6.06
C LEU A 180 1.26 -25.63 5.42
N ASN A 181 1.17 -24.41 5.94
CA ASN A 181 0.39 -23.34 5.33
C ASN A 181 1.32 -22.32 4.67
N LEU A 182 1.07 -22.07 3.39
CA LEU A 182 1.75 -21.07 2.59
C LEU A 182 0.76 -19.96 2.21
N GLU A 183 1.19 -18.73 2.38
CA GLU A 183 0.42 -17.55 1.99
C GLU A 183 0.81 -17.12 0.58
N VAL A 184 -0.13 -16.60 -0.18
CA VAL A 184 0.14 -15.82 -1.40
C VAL A 184 -0.42 -14.40 -1.25
N ILE A 185 0.40 -13.40 -1.57
CA ILE A 185 0.07 -11.98 -1.40
C ILE A 185 -0.23 -11.37 -2.76
N ARG A 186 -1.38 -10.71 -2.92
CA ARG A 186 -1.74 -10.01 -4.16
C ARG A 186 -0.67 -8.99 -4.52
N MET A 187 -0.33 -8.86 -5.80
CA MET A 187 0.68 -7.91 -6.29
C MET A 187 0.12 -6.50 -6.60
N VAL A 188 -1.13 -6.23 -6.21
CA VAL A 188 -1.83 -4.96 -6.43
C VAL A 188 -2.49 -4.51 -5.14
N ALA A 189 -2.79 -3.21 -5.02
CA ALA A 189 -3.63 -2.66 -3.97
C ALA A 189 -5.07 -2.46 -4.48
N LYS A 190 -6.05 -2.52 -3.59
CA LYS A 190 -7.44 -2.13 -3.84
C LYS A 190 -7.70 -0.77 -3.22
N VAL A 191 -8.19 0.17 -4.02
CA VAL A 191 -8.60 1.51 -3.57
C VAL A 191 -10.12 1.61 -3.62
N LYS A 192 -10.71 2.13 -2.56
CA LYS A 192 -12.15 2.36 -2.43
C LYS A 192 -12.42 3.80 -2.02
N LEU A 193 -12.97 4.58 -2.94
CA LEU A 193 -13.39 5.93 -2.68
C LEU A 193 -14.81 5.92 -2.11
N LYS A 194 -14.99 6.54 -0.94
CA LYS A 194 -16.30 6.75 -0.28
C LYS A 194 -16.69 8.21 -0.46
N ILE A 195 -17.52 8.49 -1.47
CA ILE A 195 -17.83 9.87 -1.87
C ILE A 195 -19.19 10.28 -1.32
N THR A 196 -19.23 11.35 -0.52
CA THR A 196 -20.46 11.99 -0.03
C THR A 196 -20.55 13.43 -0.53
N ASN A 197 -21.76 13.99 -0.57
CA ASN A 197 -22.01 15.34 -1.06
C ASN A 197 -22.77 16.17 -0.02
N ASP A 198 -22.11 17.18 0.55
CA ASP A 198 -22.69 18.11 1.52
C ASP A 198 -23.29 19.35 0.86
N THR A 199 -23.28 19.44 -0.47
CA THR A 199 -23.82 20.59 -1.21
C THR A 199 -25.35 20.48 -1.34
N PRO A 200 -26.05 21.60 -1.60
CA PRO A 200 -27.52 21.59 -1.75
C PRO A 200 -28.01 20.98 -3.08
N ASN A 201 -27.12 20.72 -4.03
CA ASN A 201 -27.46 20.21 -5.36
C ASN A 201 -26.73 18.88 -5.63
N GLU A 202 -27.24 18.09 -6.58
CA GLU A 202 -26.50 16.93 -7.09
C GLU A 202 -25.17 17.38 -7.73
N ILE A 203 -24.17 16.50 -7.71
CA ILE A 203 -22.90 16.71 -8.40
C ILE A 203 -22.63 15.50 -9.28
N LYS A 204 -22.29 15.73 -10.55
CA LYS A 204 -21.91 14.65 -11.47
C LYS A 204 -20.40 14.56 -11.56
N LEU A 205 -19.88 13.36 -11.32
CA LEU A 205 -18.46 13.06 -11.43
C LEU A 205 -18.14 12.66 -12.86
N ARG A 206 -17.17 13.33 -13.45
CA ARG A 206 -16.62 13.05 -14.78
C ARG A 206 -15.44 12.10 -14.73
N SER A 207 -14.59 12.27 -13.72
CA SER A 207 -13.44 11.39 -13.52
C SER A 207 -12.96 11.41 -12.08
N VAL A 208 -12.23 10.38 -11.68
CA VAL A 208 -11.33 10.42 -10.52
C VAL A 208 -9.90 10.19 -10.98
N SER A 209 -8.95 10.69 -10.22
CA SER A 209 -7.52 10.51 -10.48
C SER A 209 -6.73 10.30 -9.20
N LEU A 210 -5.68 9.50 -9.27
CA LEU A 210 -4.69 9.34 -8.21
C LEU A 210 -3.30 9.56 -8.80
N THR A 211 -2.52 10.48 -8.22
CA THR A 211 -1.20 10.86 -8.74
C THR A 211 -0.13 9.80 -8.44
N ASP A 212 1.04 9.91 -9.09
CA ASP A 212 2.26 9.15 -8.77
C ASP A 212 2.08 7.62 -8.71
N ILE A 213 1.18 7.07 -9.54
CA ILE A 213 0.95 5.63 -9.62
C ILE A 213 1.94 4.99 -10.59
N THR A 214 2.59 3.90 -10.16
CA THR A 214 3.49 3.12 -11.02
C THR A 214 2.76 2.62 -12.26
N LYS A 215 3.34 2.86 -13.44
CA LYS A 215 2.70 2.54 -14.72
C LYS A 215 2.49 1.05 -14.92
N ASN A 216 1.49 0.74 -15.74
CA ASN A 216 1.30 -0.58 -16.32
C ASN A 216 2.33 -0.81 -17.45
N GLU A 217 3.55 -1.20 -17.10
CA GLU A 217 4.65 -1.42 -18.05
C GLU A 217 5.36 -2.76 -17.84
N ALA A 218 6.34 -3.07 -18.68
CA ALA A 218 7.12 -4.27 -18.51
C ALA A 218 8.04 -4.14 -17.30
N ASN A 219 8.13 -5.19 -16.47
CA ASN A 219 9.05 -5.27 -15.34
C ASN A 219 8.92 -4.09 -14.36
N ASN A 220 7.69 -3.64 -14.09
CA ASN A 220 7.40 -2.52 -13.20
C ASN A 220 7.58 -2.88 -11.72
N LEU A 221 7.35 -4.14 -11.34
CA LEU A 221 7.42 -4.61 -9.95
C LEU A 221 8.40 -5.76 -9.80
N TYR A 222 8.96 -5.94 -8.61
CA TYR A 222 9.60 -7.21 -8.25
C TYR A 222 8.55 -8.30 -8.06
N LEU A 223 8.88 -9.51 -8.47
CA LEU A 223 8.01 -10.68 -8.41
C LEU A 223 7.60 -10.98 -6.97
N LEU A 224 8.56 -10.96 -6.04
CA LEU A 224 8.33 -11.28 -4.63
C LEU A 224 7.99 -10.03 -3.80
N PRO A 225 7.25 -10.19 -2.69
CA PRO A 225 6.95 -9.06 -1.80
C PRO A 225 8.23 -8.41 -1.27
N GLY A 226 8.11 -7.12 -0.93
CA GLY A 226 9.15 -6.40 -0.23
C GLY A 226 9.29 -6.88 1.23
N ARG A 227 10.06 -6.12 2.01
CA ARG A 227 10.23 -6.43 3.43
C ARG A 227 8.89 -6.29 4.16
N ASP A 228 8.51 -7.30 4.92
CA ASP A 228 7.39 -7.22 5.85
C ASP A 228 7.83 -6.46 7.12
N ASN A 229 7.09 -5.40 7.48
CA ASN A 229 7.33 -4.61 8.69
C ASN A 229 6.34 -4.93 9.82
N GLY A 230 5.56 -6.02 9.70
CA GLY A 230 4.57 -6.47 10.68
C GLY A 230 3.25 -5.69 10.63
N THR A 231 3.20 -4.57 9.91
CA THR A 231 1.96 -3.89 9.55
C THR A 231 1.64 -4.18 8.09
N ALA A 232 2.53 -3.81 7.16
CA ALA A 232 2.39 -4.01 5.71
C ALA A 232 3.71 -4.46 5.10
N VAL A 233 3.66 -5.10 3.93
CA VAL A 233 4.83 -5.28 3.09
C VAL A 233 5.25 -3.93 2.50
N GLU A 234 6.55 -3.62 2.47
CA GLU A 234 7.05 -2.42 1.80
C GLU A 234 6.88 -2.53 0.27
N PRO A 235 6.60 -1.42 -0.45
CA PRO A 235 6.51 -1.44 -1.90
C PRO A 235 7.79 -1.97 -2.55
N ASN A 236 7.68 -3.00 -3.39
CA ASN A 236 8.82 -3.62 -4.06
C ASN A 236 8.82 -3.29 -5.56
N LEU A 237 9.15 -2.04 -5.87
CA LEU A 237 9.12 -1.49 -7.22
C LEU A 237 10.45 -1.69 -7.94
N ASN A 238 10.41 -1.84 -9.26
CA ASN A 238 11.60 -1.58 -10.06
C ASN A 238 11.98 -0.09 -9.90
N PRO A 239 13.22 0.25 -9.48
CA PRO A 239 13.65 1.64 -9.34
C PRO A 239 13.60 2.46 -10.64
N SER A 240 13.57 1.79 -11.79
CA SER A 240 13.44 2.42 -13.11
C SER A 240 12.00 2.50 -13.60
N ALA A 241 11.02 2.05 -12.82
CA ALA A 241 9.62 2.09 -13.22
C ALA A 241 9.13 3.54 -13.31
N SER A 242 8.41 3.84 -14.39
CA SER A 242 7.78 5.14 -14.59
C SER A 242 6.52 5.26 -13.74
N LYS A 243 6.15 6.51 -13.44
CA LYS A 243 4.91 6.86 -12.74
C LYS A 243 4.04 7.77 -13.60
N GLU A 244 2.74 7.73 -13.38
CA GLU A 244 1.77 8.67 -13.97
C GLU A 244 0.54 8.83 -13.07
N ASP A 245 -0.27 9.82 -13.40
CA ASP A 245 -1.60 9.95 -12.80
C ASP A 245 -2.49 8.85 -13.38
N TYR A 246 -3.04 8.01 -12.51
CA TYR A 246 -4.06 7.04 -12.90
C TYR A 246 -5.42 7.73 -12.92
N VAL A 247 -5.98 7.92 -14.13
CA VAL A 247 -7.25 8.62 -14.34
C VAL A 247 -8.34 7.65 -14.80
N ILE A 248 -9.44 7.60 -14.06
CA ILE A 248 -10.64 6.84 -14.39
C ILE A 248 -11.70 7.82 -14.87
N ASN A 249 -12.06 7.72 -16.15
CA ASN A 249 -13.13 8.52 -16.74
C ASN A 249 -14.46 7.78 -16.65
N PHE A 250 -15.53 8.49 -16.27
CA PHE A 250 -16.87 7.92 -16.17
C PHE A 250 -17.70 8.25 -17.40
N ASN A 251 -18.23 7.22 -18.04
CA ASN A 251 -19.19 7.34 -19.13
C ASN A 251 -20.22 6.20 -19.03
N PRO A 252 -21.47 6.46 -18.58
CA PRO A 252 -22.00 7.77 -18.20
C PRO A 252 -21.37 8.33 -16.92
N GLU A 253 -21.55 9.64 -16.68
CA GLU A 253 -21.11 10.30 -15.45
C GLU A 253 -21.75 9.66 -14.20
N VAL A 254 -21.02 9.70 -13.08
CA VAL A 254 -21.52 9.17 -11.81
C VAL A 254 -22.23 10.29 -11.05
N VAL A 255 -23.51 10.12 -10.76
CA VAL A 255 -24.29 11.10 -9.97
C VAL A 255 -24.08 10.85 -8.47
N VAL A 256 -23.79 11.92 -7.73
CA VAL A 256 -23.79 11.94 -6.26
C VAL A 256 -24.86 12.92 -5.79
N GLU A 257 -25.93 12.36 -5.23
CA GLU A 257 -27.12 13.11 -4.77
C GLU A 257 -26.76 14.18 -3.73
N ALA A 258 -27.52 15.27 -3.69
CA ALA A 258 -27.37 16.33 -2.69
C ALA A 258 -27.51 15.79 -1.26
N LYS A 259 -26.76 16.37 -0.31
CA LYS A 259 -26.87 16.09 1.14
C LYS A 259 -26.84 14.59 1.49
N THR A 260 -25.95 13.83 0.84
CA THR A 260 -25.85 12.38 1.05
C THR A 260 -25.01 12.01 2.26
N THR A 261 -25.56 11.16 3.13
CA THR A 261 -24.82 10.49 4.21
C THR A 261 -24.34 9.09 3.81
N THR A 262 -25.09 8.41 2.94
CA THR A 262 -24.67 7.13 2.34
C THR A 262 -23.68 7.39 1.21
N PRO A 263 -22.43 6.89 1.31
CA PRO A 263 -21.41 7.18 0.32
C PRO A 263 -21.66 6.46 -1.00
N LYS A 264 -21.40 7.16 -2.10
CA LYS A 264 -21.20 6.54 -3.42
C LYS A 264 -19.82 5.87 -3.42
N ILE A 265 -19.79 4.57 -3.75
CA ILE A 265 -18.56 3.78 -3.76
C ILE A 265 -18.00 3.69 -5.17
N ILE A 266 -16.69 3.94 -5.29
CA ILE A 266 -15.91 3.69 -6.50
C ILE A 266 -14.68 2.89 -6.09
N SER A 267 -14.57 1.67 -6.58
CA SER A 267 -13.44 0.78 -6.29
C SER A 267 -12.60 0.56 -7.56
N PHE A 268 -11.29 0.45 -7.39
CA PHE A 268 -10.34 0.14 -8.47
C PHE A 268 -9.05 -0.43 -7.89
N TYR A 269 -8.16 -0.91 -8.75
CA TYR A 269 -6.87 -1.47 -8.36
C TYR A 269 -5.74 -0.63 -8.92
N VAL A 270 -4.62 -0.62 -8.21
CA VAL A 270 -3.39 0.05 -8.62
C VAL A 270 -2.18 -0.81 -8.32
N ASN A 271 -1.11 -0.63 -9.10
CA ASN A 271 0.20 -1.15 -8.78
C ASN A 271 0.74 -0.53 -7.48
N GLU A 272 1.66 -1.23 -6.83
CA GLU A 272 2.49 -0.66 -5.78
C GLU A 272 3.10 0.66 -6.22
N SER A 273 3.15 1.65 -5.34
CA SER A 273 3.57 3.01 -5.69
C SER A 273 4.21 3.74 -4.51
N VAL A 274 5.15 4.64 -4.80
CA VAL A 274 5.76 5.55 -3.82
C VAL A 274 5.67 6.97 -4.36
N ALA A 275 5.04 7.88 -3.62
CA ALA A 275 4.94 9.29 -3.97
C ALA A 275 6.29 9.99 -3.72
N GLU A 276 6.75 10.83 -4.65
CA GLU A 276 8.09 11.43 -4.57
C GLU A 276 8.07 12.96 -4.61
N ASN A 277 7.13 13.57 -5.35
CA ASN A 277 7.10 15.00 -5.53
C ASN A 277 5.67 15.56 -5.77
N PRO A 278 4.87 15.76 -4.72
CA PRO A 278 5.20 15.71 -3.29
C PRO A 278 5.27 14.29 -2.69
N ASN A 279 5.74 14.16 -1.45
CA ASN A 279 5.79 12.87 -0.73
C ASN A 279 4.40 12.47 -0.16
N TYR A 280 3.36 12.56 -0.98
CA TYR A 280 2.00 12.12 -0.70
C TYR A 280 1.23 12.02 -2.02
N PHE A 281 0.16 11.23 -2.03
CA PHE A 281 -0.75 11.12 -3.17
C PHE A 281 -1.80 12.21 -3.15
N VAL A 282 -2.21 12.66 -4.34
CA VAL A 282 -3.34 13.56 -4.52
C VAL A 282 -4.47 12.79 -5.17
N VAL A 283 -5.62 12.79 -4.52
CA VAL A 283 -6.86 12.22 -5.06
C VAL A 283 -7.64 13.37 -5.70
N GLY A 284 -7.72 13.38 -7.02
CA GLY A 284 -8.48 14.36 -7.80
C GLY A 284 -9.86 13.83 -8.19
N VAL A 285 -10.88 14.67 -8.08
CA VAL A 285 -12.24 14.38 -8.53
C VAL A 285 -12.68 15.49 -9.47
N LYS A 286 -12.95 15.16 -10.74
CA LYS A 286 -13.50 16.10 -11.70
C LYS A 286 -15.00 16.07 -11.71
N THR A 287 -15.62 17.25 -11.67
CA THR A 287 -17.08 17.40 -11.57
C THR A 287 -17.65 18.25 -12.72
N ASP A 288 -18.95 18.18 -12.92
CA ASP A 288 -19.71 18.99 -13.89
C ASP A 288 -19.94 20.44 -13.46
N HIS A 289 -19.68 20.79 -12.21
CA HIS A 289 -19.86 22.14 -11.69
C HIS A 289 -18.97 23.16 -12.41
N ALA A 290 -19.57 24.13 -13.10
CA ALA A 290 -18.88 25.09 -13.96
C ALA A 290 -17.82 25.94 -13.23
N THR A 291 -18.08 26.27 -11.96
CA THR A 291 -17.16 27.10 -11.17
C THR A 291 -15.95 26.29 -10.71
N MET A 292 -16.13 25.09 -10.16
CA MET A 292 -15.09 24.24 -9.56
C MET A 292 -15.20 22.83 -10.13
N ASN A 293 -14.37 22.53 -11.12
CA ASN A 293 -14.42 21.27 -11.86
C ASN A 293 -13.38 20.26 -11.39
N LEU A 294 -12.56 20.59 -10.38
CA LEU A 294 -11.54 19.72 -9.81
C LEU A 294 -11.50 19.91 -8.29
N ARG A 295 -11.58 18.80 -7.56
CA ARG A 295 -11.51 18.74 -6.10
C ARG A 295 -10.39 17.79 -5.73
N ALA A 296 -9.45 18.24 -4.90
CA ALA A 296 -8.30 17.44 -4.50
C ALA A 296 -8.28 17.18 -3.00
N ALA A 297 -7.92 15.96 -2.61
CA ALA A 297 -7.58 15.60 -1.23
C ALA A 297 -6.14 15.09 -1.16
N LEU A 298 -5.43 15.44 -0.09
CA LEU A 298 -4.06 14.98 0.17
C LEU A 298 -4.10 13.73 1.04
N SER A 299 -3.38 12.68 0.64
CA SER A 299 -3.22 11.50 1.50
C SER A 299 -2.30 11.80 2.68
N LYS A 300 -2.50 11.08 3.79
CA LYS A 300 -1.57 11.07 4.94
C LYS A 300 -0.46 10.03 4.81
N TRP A 301 -0.47 9.28 3.71
CA TRP A 301 0.49 8.24 3.38
C TRP A 301 1.18 8.56 2.05
N ASN A 302 2.38 8.02 1.88
CA ASN A 302 3.24 8.25 0.71
C ASN A 302 3.62 6.96 -0.02
N THR A 303 3.12 5.82 0.45
CA THR A 303 3.33 4.51 -0.16
C THR A 303 2.00 3.80 -0.34
N ILE A 304 1.87 3.06 -1.44
CA ILE A 304 0.81 2.09 -1.69
C ILE A 304 1.52 0.74 -1.83
N SER A 305 1.25 -0.15 -0.90
CA SER A 305 1.83 -1.48 -0.85
C SER A 305 0.93 -2.50 -1.52
N ARG A 306 1.50 -3.61 -1.96
CA ARG A 306 0.72 -4.70 -2.53
C ARG A 306 -0.19 -5.29 -1.45
N ASN A 307 -1.36 -5.76 -1.85
CA ASN A 307 -2.41 -6.25 -0.95
C ASN A 307 -2.97 -5.19 0.02
N ASP A 308 -2.62 -3.91 -0.12
CA ASP A 308 -3.29 -2.84 0.64
C ASP A 308 -4.77 -2.73 0.24
N TYR A 309 -5.61 -2.45 1.22
CA TYR A 309 -6.99 -2.02 1.02
C TYR A 309 -7.15 -0.58 1.53
N LEU A 310 -7.15 0.36 0.59
CA LEU A 310 -7.16 1.79 0.87
C LEU A 310 -8.58 2.33 0.78
N GLU A 311 -9.20 2.58 1.93
CA GLU A 311 -10.47 3.30 1.98
C GLU A 311 -10.23 4.82 2.13
N ILE A 312 -10.70 5.58 1.14
CA ILE A 312 -10.49 7.03 1.06
C ILE A 312 -11.84 7.75 1.12
N PRO A 313 -12.18 8.42 2.24
CA PRO A 313 -13.37 9.25 2.32
C PRO A 313 -13.18 10.57 1.54
N ILE A 314 -14.14 10.92 0.71
CA ILE A 314 -14.18 12.16 -0.06
C ILE A 314 -15.50 12.87 0.25
N LYS A 315 -15.41 14.06 0.86
CA LYS A 315 -16.57 14.91 1.11
C LYS A 315 -16.60 16.08 0.14
N LEU A 316 -17.60 16.11 -0.74
CA LEU A 316 -17.81 17.22 -1.66
C LEU A 316 -18.49 18.37 -0.90
N ASN A 317 -17.83 19.52 -0.84
CA ASN A 317 -18.34 20.70 -0.12
C ASN A 317 -18.69 21.87 -1.05
N ASN A 318 -19.38 22.86 -0.49
CA ASN A 318 -19.88 24.03 -1.21
C ASN A 318 -18.94 25.23 -1.13
N TYR A 319 -17.66 25.04 -0.82
CA TYR A 319 -16.73 26.12 -0.53
C TYR A 319 -15.46 26.02 -1.36
N ARG A 320 -14.84 27.17 -1.61
CA ARG A 320 -13.55 27.29 -2.26
C ARG A 320 -12.64 28.18 -1.43
N VAL A 321 -11.41 27.72 -1.24
CA VAL A 321 -10.33 28.52 -0.65
C VAL A 321 -9.52 29.17 -1.75
N ARG A 322 -9.28 30.48 -1.62
CA ARG A 322 -8.39 31.26 -2.50
C ARG A 322 -7.43 32.12 -1.67
N PHE A 323 -6.39 32.64 -2.30
CA PHE A 323 -5.39 33.49 -1.63
C PHE A 323 -5.16 34.78 -2.39
N LYS A 324 -5.13 35.89 -1.66
CA LYS A 324 -4.43 37.09 -2.11
C LYS A 324 -3.00 37.02 -1.58
N VAL A 325 -2.03 37.21 -2.46
CA VAL A 325 -0.60 37.20 -2.10
C VAL A 325 -0.10 38.63 -2.08
N GLU A 326 0.38 39.08 -0.93
CA GLU A 326 1.11 40.33 -0.77
C GLU A 326 2.59 40.04 -0.58
N GLN A 327 3.46 40.83 -1.18
CA GLN A 327 4.89 40.56 -1.24
C GLN A 327 5.71 41.83 -1.18
N PHE A 328 6.84 41.74 -0.48
CA PHE A 328 7.76 42.83 -0.19
C PHE A 328 9.16 42.40 -0.63
N THR A 329 9.34 42.34 -1.94
CA THR A 329 10.59 41.96 -2.62
C THR A 329 11.35 43.19 -3.10
N ALA A 330 12.62 43.00 -3.50
CA ALA A 330 13.43 44.07 -4.07
C ALA A 330 12.78 44.69 -5.32
N ILE A 331 13.04 45.98 -5.55
CA ILE A 331 12.47 46.76 -6.66
C ILE A 331 12.74 46.05 -8.00
N GLY A 332 11.67 45.77 -8.76
CA GLY A 332 11.75 45.19 -10.10
C GLY A 332 11.70 43.66 -10.18
N VAL A 333 11.55 42.93 -9.06
CA VAL A 333 11.55 41.45 -9.04
C VAL A 333 10.30 40.89 -8.37
N LEU A 334 9.18 40.82 -9.10
CA LEU A 334 7.95 40.20 -8.60
C LEU A 334 8.02 38.66 -8.74
N PRO A 335 7.65 37.88 -7.71
CA PRO A 335 7.42 36.45 -7.86
C PRO A 335 6.28 36.14 -8.82
N LYS A 336 6.31 34.93 -9.37
CA LYS A 336 5.22 34.37 -10.16
C LYS A 336 4.23 33.67 -9.23
N VAL A 337 2.97 34.10 -9.25
CA VAL A 337 1.88 33.48 -8.48
C VAL A 337 0.98 32.70 -9.43
N GLU A 338 0.79 31.42 -9.15
CA GLU A 338 -0.11 30.52 -9.88
C GLU A 338 -1.04 29.87 -8.87
N GLN A 339 -2.34 29.89 -9.12
CA GLN A 339 -3.31 29.27 -8.23
C GLN A 339 -4.41 28.55 -8.99
N ASN A 340 -4.72 27.33 -8.59
CA ASN A 340 -5.84 26.54 -9.08
C ASN A 340 -6.65 25.95 -7.91
N ASP A 341 -7.59 25.05 -8.17
CA ASP A 341 -8.42 24.46 -7.11
C ASP A 341 -7.68 23.43 -6.24
N GLU A 342 -6.47 23.01 -6.64
CA GLU A 342 -5.65 22.04 -5.91
C GLU A 342 -4.59 22.70 -5.03
N LYS A 343 -3.96 23.77 -5.53
CA LYS A 343 -2.84 24.43 -4.88
C LYS A 343 -2.65 25.89 -5.26
N LEU A 344 -2.00 26.61 -4.36
CA LEU A 344 -1.30 27.86 -4.62
C LEU A 344 0.19 27.56 -4.82
N THR A 345 0.81 28.10 -5.87
CA THR A 345 2.26 28.03 -6.13
C THR A 345 2.81 29.44 -6.25
N ILE A 346 3.86 29.75 -5.49
CA ILE A 346 4.54 31.04 -5.53
C ILE A 346 6.03 30.82 -5.81
N ARG A 347 6.54 31.37 -6.91
CA ARG A 347 7.96 31.31 -7.29
C ARG A 347 8.65 32.63 -7.05
N PHE A 348 9.51 32.67 -6.05
CA PHE A 348 10.35 33.80 -5.70
C PHE A 348 11.66 33.77 -6.50
N LYS A 349 11.93 34.86 -7.22
CA LYS A 349 13.24 35.12 -7.84
C LYS A 349 14.17 35.93 -6.94
N SER A 350 13.61 36.58 -5.91
CA SER A 350 14.33 37.36 -4.91
C SER A 350 13.84 36.96 -3.51
N TYR A 351 14.67 37.23 -2.52
CA TYR A 351 14.26 37.22 -1.11
C TYR A 351 13.24 38.34 -0.83
N GLY A 352 12.48 38.18 0.24
CA GLY A 352 11.48 39.16 0.66
C GLY A 352 10.44 38.59 1.61
N GLU A 353 9.75 39.51 2.31
CA GLU A 353 8.59 39.17 3.12
C GLU A 353 7.37 38.91 2.23
N PHE A 354 6.50 38.00 2.66
CA PHE A 354 5.23 37.73 1.98
C PHE A 354 4.12 37.49 2.99
N HIS A 355 2.91 37.91 2.63
CA HIS A 355 1.69 37.64 3.37
C HIS A 355 0.71 36.90 2.46
N LEU A 356 0.19 35.77 2.93
CA LEU A 356 -0.88 35.03 2.27
C LEU A 356 -2.18 35.33 3.00
N ILE A 357 -3.15 35.87 2.27
CA ILE A 357 -4.46 36.26 2.79
C ILE A 357 -5.48 35.29 2.22
N PRO A 358 -5.81 34.21 2.94
CA PRO A 358 -6.88 33.32 2.53
C PRO A 358 -8.23 34.06 2.54
N TYR A 359 -9.06 33.71 1.58
CA TYR A 359 -10.48 34.04 1.59
C TYR A 359 -11.28 32.84 1.10
N VAL A 360 -12.49 32.68 1.63
CA VAL A 360 -13.32 31.50 1.43
C VAL A 360 -14.62 31.95 0.79
N VAL A 361 -14.96 31.36 -0.36
CA VAL A 361 -16.18 31.71 -1.09
C VAL A 361 -17.11 30.49 -1.11
N ARG A 362 -18.37 30.72 -0.76
CA ARG A 362 -19.43 29.72 -0.94
C ARG A 362 -19.87 29.69 -2.41
N LEU A 363 -19.85 28.52 -3.01
CA LEU A 363 -20.04 28.35 -4.45
C LEU A 363 -21.49 28.50 -4.90
N SER A 364 -22.46 28.19 -4.04
CA SER A 364 -23.89 28.25 -4.38
C SER A 364 -24.41 29.66 -4.59
N ASP A 365 -23.86 30.66 -3.90
CA ASP A 365 -24.33 32.05 -3.92
C ASP A 365 -23.21 33.08 -4.11
N GLY A 366 -21.94 32.66 -4.16
CA GLY A 366 -20.79 33.53 -4.37
C GLY A 366 -20.41 34.37 -3.15
N VAL A 367 -21.01 34.12 -1.98
CA VAL A 367 -20.74 34.91 -0.77
C VAL A 367 -19.34 34.59 -0.23
N GLU A 368 -18.55 35.62 0.01
CA GLU A 368 -17.30 35.52 0.76
C GLU A 368 -17.60 35.41 2.26
N LEU A 369 -17.05 34.37 2.89
CA LEU A 369 -17.23 34.11 4.32
C LEU A 369 -16.38 35.06 5.15
N THR A 370 -16.87 35.40 6.35
CA THR A 370 -16.21 36.30 7.30
C THR A 370 -15.00 35.59 7.93
N PRO A 371 -13.78 36.12 7.78
CA PRO A 371 -12.57 35.52 8.34
C PRO A 371 -12.42 35.72 9.85
N GLY A 372 -11.95 34.69 10.55
CA GLY A 372 -11.56 34.74 11.96
C GLY A 372 -12.72 34.60 12.95
N THR A 373 -13.85 34.04 12.53
CA THR A 373 -15.04 33.87 13.37
C THR A 373 -15.66 32.48 13.21
N ASP A 374 -16.20 31.95 14.30
CA ASP A 374 -16.97 30.70 14.35
C ASP A 374 -18.49 30.96 14.31
N SER A 375 -18.89 31.99 13.57
CA SER A 375 -20.29 32.36 13.32
C SER A 375 -20.83 31.69 12.05
N GLU A 376 -22.15 31.76 11.85
CA GLU A 376 -22.73 31.47 10.54
C GLU A 376 -22.04 32.35 9.48
N ASN A 377 -21.75 31.77 8.31
CA ASN A 377 -20.94 32.40 7.26
C ASN A 377 -19.51 32.80 7.71
N GLY A 378 -18.98 32.20 8.77
CA GLY A 378 -17.63 32.42 9.28
C GLY A 378 -16.66 31.31 8.89
N TRP A 379 -15.36 31.64 8.83
CA TRP A 379 -14.29 30.65 8.73
C TRP A 379 -13.13 31.00 9.68
N ARG A 380 -12.36 29.99 10.09
CA ARG A 380 -11.18 30.12 10.97
C ARG A 380 -9.99 29.33 10.45
N PHE A 381 -8.79 29.73 10.87
CA PHE A 381 -7.58 28.92 10.70
C PHE A 381 -7.65 27.76 11.68
N ASP A 382 -7.75 26.53 11.17
CA ASP A 382 -7.67 25.33 12.00
C ASP A 382 -6.21 24.89 12.13
N GLU A 383 -5.44 24.89 11.04
CA GLU A 383 -4.03 24.46 11.06
C GLU A 383 -3.21 25.08 9.93
N TRP A 384 -1.91 25.28 10.17
CA TRP A 384 -0.88 25.55 9.17
C TRP A 384 0.32 24.65 9.46
N GLN A 385 0.69 23.82 8.50
CA GLN A 385 1.76 22.83 8.67
C GLN A 385 2.65 22.73 7.44
N THR A 386 3.97 22.66 7.66
CA THR A 386 4.95 22.37 6.62
C THR A 386 5.05 20.86 6.41
N GLN A 387 4.74 20.40 5.20
CA GLN A 387 4.77 18.99 4.80
C GLN A 387 6.16 18.55 4.34
N LYS A 388 6.84 19.42 3.59
CA LYS A 388 8.15 19.12 3.00
C LYS A 388 8.91 20.40 2.77
N MET A 389 10.23 20.32 2.92
CA MET A 389 11.13 21.44 2.70
C MET A 389 12.46 20.94 2.16
N VAL A 390 12.99 21.64 1.17
CA VAL A 390 14.28 21.32 0.53
C VAL A 390 15.00 22.64 0.24
N PRO A 391 16.22 22.88 0.75
CA PRO A 391 16.90 22.08 1.77
C PRO A 391 16.10 22.07 3.09
N ASP A 392 16.11 20.92 3.75
CA ASP A 392 15.50 20.79 5.08
C ASP A 392 16.40 21.41 6.15
N GLY A 393 15.80 22.00 7.18
CA GLY A 393 16.51 22.67 8.27
C GLY A 393 15.78 23.89 8.81
N ALA A 394 16.40 24.51 9.81
CA ALA A 394 15.89 25.72 10.45
C ALA A 394 15.93 26.95 9.53
N GLU A 395 15.37 28.06 10.01
CA GLU A 395 15.53 29.38 9.38
C GLU A 395 17.01 29.68 9.10
N GLY A 396 17.30 30.25 7.94
CA GLY A 396 18.65 30.50 7.46
C GLY A 396 19.35 29.28 6.82
N VAL A 397 18.88 28.05 7.06
CA VAL A 397 19.35 26.82 6.39
C VAL A 397 18.43 26.46 5.23
N CYS A 398 17.12 26.44 5.50
CA CYS A 398 16.09 26.21 4.48
C CYS A 398 15.89 27.45 3.58
N ILE A 399 14.85 27.42 2.73
CA ILE A 399 14.49 28.55 1.87
C ILE A 399 14.02 29.81 2.64
N TYR A 400 13.74 29.70 3.94
CA TYR A 400 13.20 30.78 4.76
C TYR A 400 14.27 31.47 5.62
N ASP A 401 14.21 32.79 5.67
CA ASP A 401 14.82 33.60 6.73
C ASP A 401 13.88 33.78 7.94
N ARG A 402 12.58 33.60 7.71
CA ARG A 402 11.54 33.47 8.75
C ARG A 402 10.46 32.50 8.26
N MET A 403 10.20 31.45 9.03
CA MET A 403 9.19 30.45 8.69
C MET A 403 7.81 31.10 8.57
N PRO A 404 6.99 30.68 7.59
CA PRO A 404 5.62 31.13 7.51
C PRO A 404 4.82 30.67 8.73
N VAL A 405 4.16 31.62 9.40
CA VAL A 405 3.27 31.34 10.53
C VAL A 405 1.90 31.96 10.29
N ALA A 406 0.84 31.26 10.71
CA ALA A 406 -0.50 31.83 10.72
C ALA A 406 -0.59 32.93 11.79
N VAL A 407 -1.15 34.08 11.42
CA VAL A 407 -1.38 35.24 12.29
C VAL A 407 -2.88 35.52 12.32
N PRO A 408 -3.67 34.82 13.17
CA PRO A 408 -5.13 34.90 13.15
C PRO A 408 -5.68 36.32 13.35
N SER A 409 -5.01 37.14 14.17
CA SER A 409 -5.40 38.54 14.42
C SER A 409 -5.34 39.42 13.17
N ARG A 410 -4.44 39.11 12.24
CA ARG A 410 -4.28 39.80 10.95
C ARG A 410 -4.93 39.05 9.80
N LYS A 411 -5.37 37.82 10.04
CA LYS A 411 -5.99 36.92 9.05
C LYS A 411 -5.04 36.56 7.91
N THR A 412 -3.75 36.46 8.23
CA THR A 412 -2.66 36.25 7.27
C THR A 412 -1.82 35.04 7.65
N ILE A 413 -1.06 34.52 6.68
CA ILE A 413 0.13 33.70 6.93
C ILE A 413 1.33 34.51 6.49
N GLU A 414 2.28 34.76 7.38
CA GLU A 414 3.38 35.69 7.15
C GLU A 414 4.72 34.97 7.25
N GLY A 415 5.60 35.18 6.27
CA GLY A 415 6.95 34.58 6.25
C GLY A 415 7.95 35.44 5.49
N VAL A 416 9.23 35.06 5.54
CA VAL A 416 10.30 35.72 4.80
C VAL A 416 11.09 34.68 4.02
N VAL A 417 11.01 34.74 2.69
CA VAL A 417 11.84 33.91 1.81
C VAL A 417 13.24 34.51 1.76
N GLY A 418 14.25 33.66 1.91
CA GLY A 418 15.64 34.05 1.83
C GLY A 418 16.27 33.82 0.45
N ASN A 419 17.59 34.02 0.38
CA ASN A 419 18.40 33.81 -0.83
C ASN A 419 18.68 32.35 -1.23
N ARG A 420 18.18 31.36 -0.50
CA ARG A 420 18.50 29.93 -0.67
C ARG A 420 17.53 29.26 -1.62
N ASN A 421 18.04 28.65 -2.67
CA ASN A 421 17.22 27.96 -3.65
C ASN A 421 16.64 26.66 -3.09
N GLY A 422 15.44 26.32 -3.57
CA GLY A 422 14.71 25.16 -3.08
C GLY A 422 13.21 25.36 -3.11
N TYR A 423 12.49 24.55 -2.34
CA TYR A 423 11.04 24.65 -2.22
C TYR A 423 10.56 24.19 -0.85
N ALA A 424 9.37 24.64 -0.48
CA ALA A 424 8.62 24.14 0.65
C ALA A 424 7.15 23.95 0.26
N ILE A 425 6.54 22.91 0.83
CA ILE A 425 5.16 22.54 0.65
C ILE A 425 4.49 22.63 2.01
N HIS A 426 3.42 23.41 2.08
CA HIS A 426 2.61 23.62 3.25
C HIS A 426 1.17 23.19 3.01
N GLN A 427 0.47 22.85 4.08
CA GLN A 427 -0.97 22.63 4.10
C GLN A 427 -1.60 23.60 5.08
N ILE A 428 -2.67 24.23 4.64
CA ILE A 428 -3.59 24.99 5.49
C ILE A 428 -4.89 24.19 5.65
N LEU A 429 -5.41 24.16 6.87
CA LEU A 429 -6.75 23.65 7.16
C LEU A 429 -7.66 24.83 7.53
N ILE A 430 -8.76 24.95 6.79
CA ILE A 430 -9.78 25.99 7.00
C ILE A 430 -11.01 25.38 7.65
N GLY A 431 -11.31 25.79 8.88
CA GLY A 431 -12.53 25.42 9.58
C GLY A 431 -13.70 26.31 9.16
N ILE A 432 -14.85 25.71 8.87
CA ILE A 432 -16.11 26.41 8.59
C ILE A 432 -17.17 25.82 9.52
N LYS A 433 -17.94 26.68 10.21
CA LYS A 433 -18.92 26.25 11.21
C LYS A 433 -19.91 25.19 10.71
N ASP A 434 -20.38 25.37 9.48
CA ASP A 434 -21.39 24.49 8.86
C ASP A 434 -20.80 23.17 8.36
N LEU A 435 -19.50 22.93 8.54
CA LEU A 435 -18.82 21.70 8.20
C LEU A 435 -18.27 21.02 9.46
N GLU A 436 -18.46 19.71 9.54
CA GLU A 436 -17.86 18.88 10.59
C GLU A 436 -16.36 18.57 10.34
N TYR A 437 -15.76 19.19 9.33
CA TYR A 437 -14.39 18.95 8.89
C TYR A 437 -13.75 20.22 8.35
N ALA A 438 -12.43 20.31 8.47
CA ALA A 438 -11.66 21.39 7.88
C ALA A 438 -11.37 21.11 6.40
N ILE A 439 -11.32 22.17 5.58
CA ILE A 439 -10.96 22.08 4.17
C ILE A 439 -9.44 22.19 4.04
N PRO A 440 -8.75 21.14 3.56
CA PRO A 440 -7.33 21.22 3.29
C PRO A 440 -7.05 21.98 2.00
N TYR A 441 -5.98 22.78 1.99
CA TYR A 441 -5.48 23.42 0.77
C TYR A 441 -3.94 23.44 0.75
N ARG A 442 -3.35 23.16 -0.42
CA ARG A 442 -1.89 23.10 -0.59
C ARG A 442 -1.32 24.47 -0.95
N VAL A 443 -0.21 24.83 -0.31
CA VAL A 443 0.59 26.00 -0.66
C VAL A 443 2.02 25.55 -0.95
N GLU A 444 2.51 25.83 -2.15
CA GLU A 444 3.87 25.54 -2.59
C GLU A 444 4.63 26.85 -2.78
N ILE A 445 5.76 26.98 -2.08
CA ILE A 445 6.63 28.15 -2.15
C ILE A 445 7.97 27.67 -2.70
N ILE A 446 8.41 28.27 -3.79
CA ILE A 446 9.63 27.91 -4.50
C ILE A 446 10.53 29.13 -4.53
N LYS A 447 11.82 28.92 -4.22
CA LYS A 447 12.87 29.92 -4.38
C LYS A 447 13.82 29.46 -5.49
N GLU A 448 13.90 30.25 -6.55
CA GLU A 448 14.69 29.99 -7.78
C GLU A 448 16.01 30.74 -7.82
#